data_AF-A0A950X679-F1
#
_entry.id   AF-A0A950X679-F1
#
_cell.length_a   1.000
_cell.length_b   1.000
_cell.length_c   1.000
_cell.angle_alpha   90.00
_cell.angle_beta   90.00
_cell.angle_gamma   90.00
#
_symmetry.space_group_name_H-M   'P 1'
#
loop_
_entity.id
_entity.type
_entity.pdbx_description
1 polymer ?
#
loop_
_entity_poly.entity_id
_entity_poly.type
_entity_poly.pdbx_seq_one_letter_code
_entity_poly.pdbx_strand_id
1 'polypeptide(L)'
;MKPASSNDGLLAIWMDLTAEPAWKYEELPPFLLPGLMQLHLSEVNDSELSRAIWFWFRRPKPSLHDSAILMVAALAVLVSLIIALVNWRLASAPKRAAEVIILLLQVAVGIWVLVNRRGFLRWRREYELSVDRVIRTIYQGW
;
A
#
# COMPACT_ATOMS: atom_id res chain seq x y z
N MET A 1 7.42 32.76 2.59
CA MET A 1 7.11 31.39 3.04
C MET A 1 5.63 31.32 3.39
N LYS A 2 4.81 30.65 2.57
CA LYS A 2 3.40 30.39 2.88
C LYS A 2 3.33 29.16 3.78
N PRO A 3 2.53 29.15 4.87
CA PRO A 3 2.32 27.94 5.64
C PRO A 3 1.62 26.92 4.75
N ALA A 4 2.28 25.80 4.46
CA ALA A 4 1.66 24.63 3.85
C ALA A 4 0.47 24.25 4.73
N SER A 5 -0.72 24.24 4.16
CA SER A 5 -1.93 23.99 4.93
C SER A 5 -1.91 22.51 5.32
N SER A 6 -2.26 22.18 6.56
CA SER A 6 -2.31 20.80 7.08
C SER A 6 -3.09 19.84 6.16
N ASN A 7 -4.05 20.38 5.39
CA ASN A 7 -4.86 19.64 4.43
C ASN A 7 -4.06 19.12 3.23
N ASP A 8 -2.98 19.79 2.85
CA ASP A 8 -2.14 19.40 1.71
C ASP A 8 -1.41 18.08 2.01
N GLY A 9 -1.02 17.87 3.28
CA GLY A 9 -0.38 16.64 3.73
C GLY A 9 -1.33 15.45 3.74
N LEU A 10 -2.56 15.62 4.22
CA LEU A 10 -3.57 14.55 4.23
C LEU A 10 -4.02 14.18 2.82
N LEU A 11 -4.22 15.17 1.95
CA LEU A 11 -4.54 14.93 0.54
C LEU A 11 -3.41 14.21 -0.19
N ALA A 12 -2.16 14.60 0.03
CA ALA A 12 -1.00 13.91 -0.54
C ALA A 12 -0.90 12.45 -0.07
N ILE A 13 -1.11 12.20 1.23
CA ILE A 13 -1.14 10.83 1.78
C ILE A 13 -2.31 10.03 1.18
N TRP A 14 -3.48 10.65 1.02
CA TRP A 14 -4.64 10.00 0.44
C TRP A 14 -4.42 9.65 -1.03
N MET A 15 -3.84 10.56 -1.82
CA MET A 15 -3.45 10.31 -3.20
C MET A 15 -2.41 9.19 -3.30
N ASP A 16 -1.40 9.17 -2.42
CA ASP A 16 -0.38 8.11 -2.39
C ASP A 16 -0.99 6.73 -2.05
N LEU A 17 -2.06 6.70 -1.25
CA LEU A 17 -2.78 5.48 -0.90
C LEU A 17 -3.73 4.99 -2.01
N THR A 18 -4.40 5.91 -2.71
CA THR A 18 -5.46 5.63 -3.68
C THR A 18 -5.01 5.59 -5.13
N ALA A 19 -3.87 6.17 -5.47
CA ALA A 19 -3.29 6.01 -6.80
C ALA A 19 -3.11 4.51 -7.07
N GLU A 20 -3.77 4.02 -8.12
CA GLU A 20 -3.43 2.74 -8.73
C GLU A 20 -2.07 2.92 -9.40
N PRO A 21 -0.98 2.42 -8.80
CA PRO A 21 0.31 2.80 -9.29
C PRO A 21 0.65 1.81 -10.39
N ALA A 22 0.79 2.29 -11.63
CA ALA A 22 1.26 1.49 -12.76
C ALA A 22 2.51 0.72 -12.34
N TRP A 23 2.43 -0.61 -12.35
CA TRP A 23 3.34 -1.45 -11.61
C TRP A 23 4.46 -1.90 -12.57
N LYS A 24 5.65 -1.29 -12.45
CA LYS A 24 6.72 -1.35 -13.46
C LYS A 24 7.22 -2.78 -13.72
N TYR A 25 7.18 -3.63 -12.69
CA TYR A 25 7.66 -5.01 -12.71
C TYR A 25 6.63 -6.00 -12.13
N GLU A 26 5.33 -5.73 -12.33
CA GLU A 26 4.20 -6.51 -11.79
C GLU A 26 4.30 -8.02 -12.04
N GLU A 27 4.69 -8.35 -13.27
CA GLU A 27 4.70 -9.72 -13.79
C GLU A 27 6.11 -10.30 -13.91
N LEU A 28 7.14 -9.56 -13.47
CA LEU A 28 8.53 -9.96 -13.66
C LEU A 28 9.17 -10.43 -12.35
N PRO A 29 9.21 -11.74 -12.10
CA PRO A 29 10.01 -12.27 -11.02
C PRO A 29 11.49 -11.92 -11.23
N PRO A 30 12.20 -11.56 -10.15
CA PRO A 30 13.58 -11.09 -10.26
C PRO A 30 14.54 -12.17 -10.76
N PHE A 31 14.19 -13.46 -10.62
CA PHE A 31 14.95 -14.57 -11.19
C PHE A 31 14.80 -14.72 -12.71
N LEU A 32 13.83 -14.05 -13.35
CA LEU A 32 13.72 -13.98 -14.81
C LEU A 32 14.50 -12.81 -15.42
N LEU A 33 14.91 -11.82 -14.61
CA LEU A 33 15.72 -10.68 -15.06
C LEU A 33 17.01 -11.10 -15.80
N PRO A 34 17.81 -12.07 -15.30
CA PRO A 34 19.04 -12.48 -15.97
C PRO A 34 18.79 -13.15 -17.33
N GLY A 35 17.70 -13.92 -17.44
CA GLY A 35 17.32 -14.61 -18.67
C GLY A 35 16.75 -13.68 -19.75
N LEU A 36 16.07 -12.61 -19.35
CA LEU A 36 15.52 -11.60 -20.27
C LEU A 36 16.58 -10.63 -20.80
N MET A 37 17.63 -10.35 -20.04
CA MET A 37 18.70 -9.42 -20.44
C MET A 37 19.91 -10.12 -21.09
N GLN A 38 19.86 -11.43 -21.38
CA GLN A 38 21.00 -12.22 -21.90
C GLN A 38 22.30 -12.00 -21.10
N LEU A 39 22.17 -11.83 -19.78
CA LEU A 39 23.30 -11.44 -18.95
C LEU A 39 24.14 -12.63 -18.56
N HIS A 40 25.46 -12.48 -18.70
CA HIS A 40 26.38 -13.31 -17.97
C HIS A 40 26.18 -13.04 -16.47
N LEU A 41 25.54 -14.00 -15.79
CA LEU A 41 25.31 -14.05 -14.35
C LEU A 41 26.57 -13.78 -13.49
N SER A 42 27.76 -13.84 -14.09
CA SER A 42 29.05 -13.61 -13.43
C SER A 42 29.32 -12.16 -13.00
N GLU A 43 28.65 -11.16 -13.59
CA GLU A 43 28.87 -9.73 -13.27
C GLU A 43 27.71 -9.09 -12.48
N VAL A 44 26.60 -9.82 -12.33
CA VAL A 44 25.49 -9.34 -11.53
C VAL A 44 25.92 -9.34 -10.07
N ASN A 45 25.72 -8.22 -9.37
CA ASN A 45 25.98 -8.15 -7.94
C ASN A 45 25.01 -9.11 -7.21
N ASP A 46 25.50 -10.31 -6.89
CA ASP A 46 24.75 -11.40 -6.25
C ASP A 46 24.00 -10.95 -4.99
N SER A 47 24.52 -9.96 -4.27
CA SER A 47 23.88 -9.42 -3.08
C SER A 47 22.59 -8.66 -3.37
N GLU A 48 22.55 -7.87 -4.45
CA GLU A 48 21.38 -7.08 -4.84
C GLU A 48 20.33 -7.97 -5.54
N LEU A 49 20.78 -8.97 -6.32
CA LEU A 49 19.89 -9.99 -6.90
C LEU A 49 19.23 -10.84 -5.80
N SER A 50 20.01 -11.30 -4.82
CA SER A 50 19.49 -12.04 -3.66
C SER A 50 18.48 -11.22 -2.86
N ARG A 51 18.72 -9.91 -2.73
CA ARG A 51 17.79 -8.99 -2.06
C ARG A 51 16.48 -8.84 -2.82
N ALA A 52 16.52 -8.68 -4.15
CA ALA A 52 15.32 -8.61 -4.97
C ALA A 52 14.51 -9.92 -4.88
N ILE A 53 15.18 -11.07 -4.94
CA ILE A 53 14.57 -12.40 -4.77
C ILE A 53 13.93 -12.54 -3.38
N TRP A 54 14.61 -12.12 -2.33
CA TRP A 54 14.08 -12.15 -0.96
C TRP A 54 12.82 -11.29 -0.81
N PHE A 55 12.81 -10.09 -1.40
CA PHE A 55 11.61 -9.25 -1.41
C PHE A 55 10.46 -9.89 -2.17
N TRP A 56 10.73 -10.50 -3.33
CA TRP A 56 9.73 -11.21 -4.13
C TRP A 56 9.04 -12.34 -3.35
N PHE A 57 9.80 -13.18 -2.65
CA PHE A 57 9.23 -14.25 -1.83
C PHE A 57 8.46 -13.75 -0.60
N ARG A 58 8.78 -12.53 -0.11
CA ARG A 58 8.04 -11.87 0.98
C ARG A 58 6.94 -10.94 0.49
N ARG A 59 6.51 -11.08 -0.77
CA ARG A 59 5.39 -10.29 -1.31
C ARG A 59 4.15 -10.42 -0.43
N PRO A 60 3.58 -9.31 0.06
CA PRO A 60 2.28 -9.32 0.73
C PRO A 60 1.21 -9.86 -0.23
N LYS A 61 0.35 -10.76 0.26
CA LYS A 61 -0.67 -11.39 -0.59
C LYS A 61 -1.65 -10.35 -1.13
N PRO A 62 -2.06 -10.44 -2.41
CA PRO A 62 -2.77 -9.38 -3.14
C PRO A 62 -4.21 -9.11 -2.68
N SER A 63 -4.76 -9.86 -1.73
CA SER A 63 -6.21 -9.91 -1.48
C SER A 63 -6.84 -8.58 -1.01
N LEU A 64 -6.05 -7.56 -0.68
CA LEU A 64 -6.52 -6.28 -0.13
C LEU A 64 -5.80 -5.06 -0.74
N HIS A 65 -5.24 -5.21 -1.94
CA HIS A 65 -4.46 -4.16 -2.59
C HIS A 65 -5.22 -3.43 -3.70
N ASP A 66 -6.51 -3.69 -3.88
CA ASP A 66 -7.35 -2.85 -4.74
C ASP A 66 -7.64 -1.52 -4.07
N SER A 67 -7.29 -0.44 -4.77
CA SER A 67 -7.64 0.94 -4.41
C SER A 67 -9.16 1.09 -4.19
N ALA A 68 -9.94 0.32 -4.97
CA ALA A 68 -11.40 0.26 -4.90
C ALA A 68 -11.91 -0.27 -3.56
N ILE A 69 -11.27 -1.30 -2.98
CA ILE A 69 -11.67 -1.85 -1.67
C ILE A 69 -11.47 -0.80 -0.57
N LEU A 70 -10.36 -0.05 -0.65
CA LEU A 70 -10.08 1.08 0.25
C LEU A 70 -11.12 2.19 0.13
N MET A 71 -11.52 2.55 -1.10
CA MET A 71 -12.57 3.55 -1.31
C MET A 71 -13.93 3.09 -0.80
N VAL A 72 -14.32 1.85 -1.08
CA VAL A 72 -15.59 1.26 -0.60
C VAL A 72 -15.61 1.21 0.92
N ALA A 73 -14.51 0.79 1.56
CA ALA A 73 -14.40 0.77 3.01
C ALA A 73 -14.49 2.18 3.61
N ALA A 74 -13.76 3.15 3.04
CA ALA A 74 -13.81 4.54 3.51
C ALA A 74 -15.23 5.15 3.38
N LEU A 75 -15.90 4.87 2.27
CA LEU A 75 -17.26 5.35 2.01
C LEU A 75 -18.28 4.68 2.96
N ALA A 76 -18.14 3.38 3.22
CA ALA A 76 -18.97 2.66 4.19
C ALA A 76 -18.83 3.21 5.63
N VAL A 77 -17.60 3.56 6.04
CA VAL A 77 -17.34 4.19 7.34
C VAL A 77 -17.98 5.58 7.42
N LEU A 78 -17.84 6.39 6.37
CA LEU A 78 -18.45 7.73 6.29
C LEU A 78 -19.98 7.67 6.36
N VAL A 79 -20.60 6.78 5.58
CA VAL A 79 -22.06 6.58 5.60
C VAL A 79 -22.53 6.11 6.97
N SER A 80 -21.82 5.16 7.58
CA SER A 80 -22.15 4.65 8.93
C SER A 80 -22.06 5.75 9.99
N LEU A 81 -21.04 6.61 9.92
CA LEU A 81 -20.85 7.74 10.83
C LEU A 81 -21.99 8.76 10.70
N ILE A 82 -22.43 9.07 9.47
CA ILE A 82 -23.54 9.99 9.23
C ILE A 82 -24.85 9.42 9.80
N ILE A 83 -25.13 8.14 9.56
CA ILE A 83 -26.32 7.46 10.10
C ILE A 83 -26.30 7.48 11.64
N ALA A 84 -25.15 7.15 12.24
CA ALA A 84 -24.99 7.18 13.69
C ALA A 84 -25.20 8.59 14.27
N LEU A 85 -24.65 9.64 13.64
CA LEU A 85 -24.84 11.03 14.06
C LEU A 85 -26.31 11.47 14.02
N VAL A 86 -27.04 11.07 12.98
CA VAL A 86 -28.48 11.38 12.84
C VAL A 86 -29.29 10.64 13.91
N ASN A 87 -29.00 9.35 14.13
CA ASN A 87 -29.73 8.52 15.09
C ASN A 87 -29.39 8.80 16.56
N TRP A 88 -28.20 9.34 16.84
CA TRP A 88 -27.69 9.59 18.19
C TRP A 88 -28.65 10.43 19.05
N ARG A 89 -29.32 11.41 18.43
CA ARG A 89 -30.22 12.34 19.10
C ARG A 89 -31.52 11.69 19.59
N LEU A 90 -31.96 10.59 18.96
CA LEU A 90 -33.16 9.83 19.32
C LEU A 90 -32.87 8.49 20.03
N ALA A 91 -31.60 8.07 20.11
CA ALA A 91 -31.24 6.77 20.64
C ALA A 91 -31.25 6.72 22.19
N SER A 92 -31.75 5.60 22.74
CA SER A 92 -31.64 5.25 24.15
C SER A 92 -30.20 4.84 24.52
N ALA A 93 -29.85 4.92 25.81
CA ALA A 93 -28.51 4.60 26.32
C ALA A 93 -27.89 3.27 25.78
N PRO A 94 -28.61 2.13 25.74
CA PRO A 94 -28.03 0.89 25.21
C PRO A 94 -27.82 0.92 23.68
N LYS A 95 -28.67 1.63 22.93
CA LYS A 95 -28.48 1.81 21.49
C LYS A 95 -27.23 2.65 21.18
N ARG A 96 -26.99 3.70 21.96
CA ARG A 96 -25.76 4.52 21.85
C ARG A 96 -24.50 3.70 22.10
N ALA A 97 -24.52 2.81 23.10
CA ALA A 97 -23.40 1.93 23.39
C ALA A 97 -23.09 0.98 22.21
N ALA A 98 -24.13 0.40 21.60
CA ALA A 98 -23.98 -0.46 20.43
C ALA A 98 -23.43 0.31 19.22
N GLU A 99 -23.92 1.53 18.96
CA GLU A 99 -23.41 2.40 17.88
C GLU A 99 -21.93 2.74 18.09
N VAL A 100 -21.50 3.05 19.31
CA VAL A 100 -20.08 3.31 19.63
C VAL A 100 -19.22 2.07 19.38
N ILE A 101 -19.67 0.88 19.78
CA ILE A 101 -18.93 -0.37 19.54
C ILE A 101 -18.77 -0.62 18.03
N ILE A 102 -19.83 -0.41 17.24
CA ILE A 102 -19.79 -0.56 15.78
C ILE A 102 -18.80 0.43 15.17
N LEU A 103 -18.84 1.71 15.59
CA LEU A 103 -17.91 2.73 15.11
C LEU A 103 -16.46 2.39 15.46
N LEU A 104 -16.18 1.92 16.68
CA LEU A 104 -14.84 1.49 17.08
C LEU A 104 -14.33 0.32 16.23
N LEU A 105 -15.19 -0.67 15.96
CA LEU A 105 -14.84 -1.80 15.09
C LEU A 105 -14.53 -1.33 13.66
N GLN A 106 -15.34 -0.42 13.13
CA GLN A 106 -15.12 0.19 11.81
C GLN A 106 -13.79 0.94 11.72
N VAL A 107 -13.47 1.73 12.75
CA VAL A 107 -12.18 2.44 12.84
C VAL A 107 -11.02 1.44 12.91
N ALA A 108 -11.14 0.37 13.69
CA ALA A 108 -10.12 -0.66 13.79
C ALA A 108 -9.87 -1.36 12.44
N VAL A 109 -10.93 -1.73 11.72
CA VAL A 109 -10.83 -2.30 10.37
C VAL A 109 -10.19 -1.31 9.40
N GLY A 110 -10.60 -0.04 9.43
CA GLY A 110 -10.01 1.01 8.60
C GLY A 110 -8.50 1.19 8.84
N ILE A 111 -8.08 1.23 10.10
CA ILE A 111 -6.65 1.29 10.48
C ILE A 111 -5.92 0.06 9.96
N TRP A 112 -6.49 -1.13 10.12
CA TRP A 112 -5.87 -2.37 9.65
C TRP A 112 -5.67 -2.37 8.13
N VAL A 113 -6.67 -1.93 7.36
CA VAL A 113 -6.56 -1.82 5.89
C VAL A 113 -5.46 -0.80 5.51
N LEU A 114 -5.42 0.36 6.18
CA LEU A 114 -4.41 1.40 5.94
C LEU A 114 -2.98 0.91 6.23
N VAL A 115 -2.78 0.19 7.34
CA VAL A 115 -1.48 -0.38 7.70
C VAL A 115 -1.02 -1.41 6.67
N ASN A 116 -1.92 -2.31 6.25
CA ASN A 116 -1.61 -3.29 5.20
C ASN A 116 -1.28 -2.61 3.87
N ARG A 117 -2.03 -1.58 3.48
CA ARG A 117 -1.77 -0.80 2.26
C ARG A 117 -0.42 -0.11 2.30
N ARG A 118 -0.09 0.56 3.42
CA ARG A 118 1.21 1.21 3.60
C ARG A 118 2.35 0.20 3.58
N GLY A 119 2.17 -0.95 4.23
CA GLY A 119 3.13 -2.04 4.21
C GLY A 119 3.40 -2.53 2.78
N PHE A 120 2.34 -2.70 1.99
CA PHE A 120 2.46 -3.08 0.58
C PHE A 120 3.16 -2.02 -0.28
N LEU A 121 2.77 -0.75 -0.16
CA LEU A 121 3.39 0.34 -0.92
C LEU A 121 4.88 0.49 -0.57
N ARG A 122 5.23 0.35 0.72
CA ARG A 122 6.62 0.38 1.18
C ARG A 122 7.41 -0.81 0.62
N TRP A 123 6.89 -2.03 0.79
CA TRP A 123 7.52 -3.24 0.25
C TRP A 123 7.75 -3.10 -1.26
N ARG A 124 6.75 -2.59 -2.00
CA ARG A 124 6.84 -2.34 -3.44
C ARG A 124 7.96 -1.38 -3.78
N ARG A 125 8.04 -0.22 -3.13
CA ARG A 125 9.11 0.76 -3.40
C ARG A 125 10.49 0.16 -3.16
N GLU A 126 10.65 -0.60 -2.08
CA GLU A 126 11.90 -1.28 -1.75
C GLU A 126 12.24 -2.37 -2.79
N TYR A 127 11.24 -3.11 -3.28
CA TYR A 127 11.39 -4.07 -4.37
C TYR A 127 11.80 -3.41 -5.69
N GLU A 128 11.08 -2.39 -6.15
CA GLU A 128 11.39 -1.68 -7.40
C GLU A 128 12.79 -1.05 -7.36
N LEU A 129 13.18 -0.46 -6.22
CA LEU A 129 14.53 0.06 -6.02
C LEU A 129 15.60 -1.03 -6.05
N SER A 130 15.32 -2.22 -5.54
CA SER A 130 16.26 -3.34 -5.63
C SER A 130 16.47 -3.80 -7.07
N VAL A 131 15.39 -3.88 -7.85
CA VAL A 131 15.45 -4.23 -9.28
C VAL A 131 16.17 -3.15 -10.09
N ASP A 132 15.84 -1.88 -9.87
CA ASP A 132 16.49 -0.76 -10.56
C ASP A 132 17.99 -0.69 -10.25
N ARG A 133 18.42 -1.06 -9.04
CA ARG A 133 19.85 -1.18 -8.70
C ARG A 133 20.52 -2.33 -9.42
N VAL A 134 19.89 -3.51 -9.47
CA VAL A 134 20.40 -4.65 -10.23
C VAL A 134 20.62 -4.25 -11.70
N ILE A 135 19.60 -3.64 -12.33
CA ILE A 135 19.70 -3.13 -13.72
C ILE A 135 20.83 -2.11 -13.85
N ARG A 136 20.97 -1.16 -12.93
CA ARG A 136 22.05 -0.17 -12.99
C ARG A 136 23.44 -0.80 -12.86
N THR A 137 23.63 -1.74 -11.94
CA THR A 137 24.92 -2.44 -11.78
C THR A 137 25.29 -3.21 -13.02
N ILE A 138 24.31 -3.80 -13.69
CA ILE A 138 24.50 -4.47 -14.98
C ILE A 138 25.01 -3.50 -16.06
N TYR A 139 24.38 -2.33 -16.19
CA TYR A 139 24.77 -1.34 -17.20
C TYR A 139 26.13 -0.68 -16.93
N GLN A 140 26.61 -0.66 -15.69
CA GLN A 140 27.93 -0.10 -15.34
C GLN A 140 29.08 -1.11 -15.46
N GLY A 141 28.77 -2.40 -15.66
CA GLY A 141 29.77 -3.44 -15.96
C GLY A 141 30.16 -3.52 -17.45
N TRP A 142 29.51 -2.72 -18.31
CA TRP A 142 29.80 -2.61 -19.75
C TRP A 142 30.64 -1.39 -20.10
#